data_AF-A0A1S7DQV0-F1
#
_entry.id   AF-A0A1S7DQV0-F1
#
_cell.length_a   1.000
_cell.length_b   1.000
_cell.length_c   1.000
_cell.angle_alpha   90.00
_cell.angle_beta   90.00
_cell.angle_gamma   90.00
#
_symmetry.space_group_name_H-M   'P 1'
#
loop_
_entity.id
_entity.type
_entity.pdbx_description
1 polymer ?
#
loop_
_entity_poly.entity_id
_entity_poly.type
_entity_poly.pdbx_seq_one_letter_code
_entity_poly.pdbx_strand_id
1 'polypeptide(L)'
;MKSLTTVGILLLAVAILLFYLTTDFSVEKITLSHFMGIMGGIGIGLIIGGVIGYLSKGNAVKEATKKKEFQRLQREKIEIEKQAAELAAQQNAYNKNTQD
;
A
#
# COMPACT_ATOMS: atom_id res chain seq x y z
N MET A 1 2.87 -4.39 6.33
CA MET A 1 3.70 -3.16 6.42
C MET A 1 4.15 -2.79 7.83
N LYS A 2 3.55 -3.31 8.93
CA LYS A 2 3.95 -2.96 10.30
C LYS A 2 5.43 -3.27 10.61
N SER A 3 5.94 -4.44 10.22
CA SER A 3 7.31 -4.86 10.57
C SER A 3 8.40 -3.97 9.96
N LEU A 4 8.30 -3.60 8.68
CA LEU A 4 9.32 -2.80 8.00
C LEU A 4 9.40 -1.37 8.55
N THR A 5 8.25 -0.75 8.84
CA THR A 5 8.20 0.57 9.48
C THR A 5 8.73 0.51 10.92
N THR A 6 8.43 -0.55 11.67
CA THR A 6 8.98 -0.75 13.02
C THR A 6 10.50 -0.90 12.99
N VAL A 7 11.05 -1.70 12.05
CA VAL A 7 12.51 -1.86 11.89
C VAL A 7 13.17 -0.53 11.48
N GLY A 8 12.55 0.24 10.58
CA GLY A 8 13.05 1.56 10.19
C GLY A 8 13.10 2.57 11.34
N ILE A 9 12.05 2.61 12.16
CA ILE A 9 12.00 3.47 13.37
C ILE A 9 13.05 3.01 14.39
N LEU A 10 13.23 1.70 14.57
CA LEU A 10 14.22 1.15 15.48
C LEU A 10 15.65 1.53 15.04
N LEU A 11 15.97 1.39 13.74
CA LEU A 11 17.26 1.78 13.18
C LEU A 11 17.50 3.29 13.30
N LEU A 12 16.46 4.11 13.10
CA LEU A 12 16.55 5.56 13.28
C LEU A 12 16.85 5.92 14.74
N ALA A 13 16.18 5.28 15.69
CA ALA A 13 16.42 5.47 17.12
C ALA A 13 17.85 5.10 17.50
N VAL A 14 18.37 3.97 17.00
CA VAL A 14 19.75 3.55 17.21
C VAL A 14 20.74 4.55 16.59
N ALA A 15 20.48 5.06 15.39
CA ALA A 15 21.34 6.06 14.75
C ALA A 15 21.41 7.37 15.57
N ILE A 16 20.29 7.85 16.09
CA ILE A 16 20.23 9.04 16.97
C ILE A 16 21.01 8.77 18.27
N LEU A 17 20.86 7.58 18.84
CA LEU A 17 21.50 7.19 20.09
C LEU A 17 23.02 7.04 19.91
N LEU A 18 23.46 6.44 18.81
CA LEU A 18 24.87 6.37 18.43
C LEU A 18 25.46 7.75 18.15
N PHE A 19 24.71 8.64 17.50
CA PHE A 19 25.12 10.02 17.28
C PHE A 19 25.30 10.75 18.62
N TYR A 20 24.38 10.56 19.56
CA TYR A 20 24.46 11.14 20.90
C TYR A 20 25.63 10.59 21.73
N LEU A 21 25.89 9.28 21.68
CA LEU A 21 26.98 8.64 22.43
C LEU A 21 28.37 8.87 21.82
N THR A 22 28.46 9.01 20.50
CA THR A 22 29.74 9.19 19.79
C THR A 22 30.17 10.67 19.73
N THR A 23 29.22 11.59 19.83
CA THR A 23 29.53 13.02 19.85
C THR A 23 29.99 13.42 21.25
N ASP A 24 31.30 13.38 21.48
CA ASP A 24 31.95 13.95 22.65
C ASP A 24 31.72 15.48 22.63
N PHE A 25 30.67 15.92 23.32
CA PHE A 25 30.19 17.31 23.29
C PHE A 25 31.12 18.24 24.06
N SER A 26 32.11 18.79 23.36
CA SER A 26 32.40 20.22 23.51
C SER A 26 31.35 20.98 22.69
N VAL A 27 30.26 21.39 23.34
CA VAL A 27 29.13 22.15 22.75
C VAL A 27 29.60 23.42 22.00
N GLU A 28 30.79 23.91 22.34
CA GLU A 28 31.47 25.06 21.74
C GLU A 28 32.03 24.81 20.31
N LYS A 29 32.14 23.55 19.86
CA LYS A 29 32.72 23.15 18.57
C LYS A 29 31.71 22.57 17.57
N ILE A 30 30.41 22.84 17.72
CA ILE A 30 29.44 22.58 16.64
C ILE A 30 29.73 23.57 15.52
N THR A 31 30.67 23.20 14.65
CA THR A 31 31.01 23.95 13.45
C THR A 31 29.90 23.81 12.42
N LEU A 32 29.80 24.80 11.53
CA LEU A 32 28.78 24.88 10.48
C LEU A 32 28.66 23.58 9.65
N SER A 33 29.76 22.84 9.50
CA SER A 33 29.82 21.57 8.76
C SER A 33 29.01 20.44 9.40
N HIS A 34 28.95 20.36 10.73
CA HIS A 34 28.13 19.35 11.41
C HIS A 34 26.64 19.66 11.25
N PHE A 35 26.28 20.93 11.37
CA PHE A 35 24.90 21.37 11.16
C PHE A 35 24.46 21.12 9.72
N MET A 36 25.33 21.37 8.74
CA MET A 36 25.11 21.05 7.33
C MET A 36 24.93 19.54 7.10
N GLY A 37 25.73 18.70 7.77
CA GLY A 37 25.59 17.24 7.72
C GLY A 37 24.25 16.74 8.27
N ILE A 38 23.81 17.26 9.41
CA ILE A 38 22.50 16.94 10.00
C ILE A 38 21.38 17.39 9.05
N MET A 39 21.45 18.60 8.52
CA MET A 39 20.39 19.14 7.66
C MET A 39 20.33 18.43 6.31
N GLY A 40 21.47 18.04 5.76
CA GLY A 40 21.56 17.21 4.56
C GLY A 40 21.00 15.80 4.79
N GLY A 41 21.35 15.18 5.93
CA GLY A 41 20.82 13.88 6.32
C GLY A 41 19.30 13.88 6.48
N ILE A 42 18.75 14.90 7.15
CA ILE A 42 17.29 15.08 7.29
C ILE A 42 16.64 15.31 5.92
N GLY A 43 17.21 16.18 5.08
CA GLY A 43 16.68 16.49 3.76
C GLY A 43 16.58 15.25 2.85
N ILE A 44 17.67 14.48 2.73
CA ILE A 44 17.69 13.25 1.94
C ILE A 44 16.75 12.19 2.54
N GLY A 45 16.75 12.06 3.86
CA GLY A 45 15.85 11.14 4.57
C GLY A 45 14.37 11.43 4.31
N LEU A 46 13.97 12.70 4.29
CA LEU A 46 12.59 13.13 4.01
C LEU A 46 12.19 12.89 2.56
N ILE A 47 13.10 13.10 1.60
CA ILE A 47 12.82 12.83 0.18
C ILE A 47 12.60 11.33 -0.04
N ILE A 48 13.56 10.49 0.39
CA ILE A 48 13.48 9.04 0.20
C ILE A 48 12.30 8.46 1.00
N GLY A 49 12.15 8.88 2.26
CA GLY A 49 11.04 8.46 3.12
C GLY A 49 9.68 8.91 2.57
N GLY A 50 9.59 10.11 2.02
CA GLY A 50 8.38 10.65 1.39
C GLY A 50 7.96 9.87 0.15
N VAL A 51 8.92 9.52 -0.72
CA VAL A 51 8.67 8.72 -1.94
C VAL A 51 8.21 7.31 -1.57
N ILE A 52 8.92 6.63 -0.66
CA ILE A 52 8.55 5.27 -0.21
C ILE A 52 7.18 5.31 0.50
N GLY A 53 6.93 6.33 1.32
CA GLY A 53 5.65 6.53 2.01
C GLY A 53 4.48 6.78 1.07
N TYR A 54 4.69 7.56 0.00
CA TYR A 54 3.69 7.81 -1.03
C TYR A 54 3.34 6.52 -1.80
N LEU A 55 4.35 5.75 -2.22
CA LEU A 55 4.17 4.47 -2.91
C LEU A 55 3.43 3.44 -2.04
N SER A 56 3.72 3.42 -0.74
CA SER A 56 3.03 2.57 0.24
C SER A 56 1.53 2.88 0.33
N LYS A 57 1.13 4.17 0.31
CA LYS A 57 -0.28 4.57 0.31
C LYS A 57 -0.99 4.30 -1.02
N GLY A 58 -0.29 4.47 -2.16
CA GLY A 58 -0.84 4.19 -3.49
C GLY A 58 -1.30 2.73 -3.65
N ASN A 59 -0.56 1.78 -3.06
CA ASN A 59 -0.93 0.37 -3.12
C ASN A 59 -2.16 0.06 -2.24
N ALA A 60 -2.29 0.69 -1.08
CA ALA A 60 -3.45 0.52 -0.20
C ALA A 60 -4.75 1.03 -0.85
N VAL A 61 -4.68 2.13 -1.61
CA VAL A 61 -5.83 2.64 -2.37
C VAL A 61 -6.17 1.70 -3.53
N LYS A 62 -5.17 1.22 -4.27
CA LYS A 62 -5.37 0.24 -5.35
C LYS A 62 -5.99 -1.06 -4.83
N GLU A 63 -5.54 -1.60 -3.70
CA GLU A 63 -6.11 -2.82 -3.13
C GLU A 63 -7.57 -2.64 -2.70
N ALA A 64 -7.93 -1.50 -2.10
CA ALA A 64 -9.31 -1.21 -1.73
C ALA A 64 -10.24 -1.12 -2.95
N THR A 65 -9.77 -0.48 -4.02
CA THR A 65 -10.50 -0.40 -5.30
C THR A 65 -10.63 -1.77 -5.94
N LYS A 66 -9.54 -2.55 -6.01
CA LYS A 66 -9.54 -3.90 -6.60
C LYS A 66 -10.51 -4.84 -5.88
N LYS A 67 -10.61 -4.74 -4.56
CA LYS A 67 -11.53 -5.56 -3.75
C LYS A 67 -12.99 -5.19 -4.00
N LYS A 68 -13.31 -3.90 -4.18
CA LYS A 68 -14.65 -3.43 -4.56
C LYS A 68 -15.04 -3.88 -5.97
N GLU A 69 -14.12 -3.74 -6.92
CA GLU A 69 -14.34 -4.13 -8.32
C GLU A 69 -14.56 -5.63 -8.45
N PHE A 70 -13.75 -6.43 -7.74
CA PHE A 70 -13.90 -7.89 -7.71
C PHE A 70 -15.24 -8.34 -7.14
N GLN A 71 -15.74 -7.67 -6.08
CA GLN A 71 -17.06 -7.96 -5.53
C GLN A 71 -18.20 -7.59 -6.50
N ARG A 72 -18.06 -6.49 -7.24
CA ARG A 72 -19.04 -6.11 -8.27
C ARG A 72 -19.09 -7.15 -9.40
N LEU A 73 -17.93 -7.55 -9.89
CA LEU A 73 -17.79 -8.55 -10.96
C LEU A 73 -18.34 -9.93 -10.55
N GLN A 74 -18.21 -10.33 -9.28
CA GLN A 74 -18.83 -11.57 -8.80
C GLN A 74 -20.35 -11.51 -8.80
N ARG A 75 -20.95 -10.38 -8.42
CA ARG A 75 -22.41 -10.21 -8.45
C ARG A 75 -22.94 -10.22 -9.87
N GLU A 76 -22.28 -9.50 -10.77
CA GLU A 76 -22.63 -9.49 -12.21
C GLU A 76 -22.55 -10.90 -12.82
N LYS A 77 -21.53 -11.71 -12.48
CA LYS A 77 -21.46 -13.10 -12.94
C LYS A 77 -22.64 -13.96 -12.48
N ILE A 78 -23.03 -13.85 -11.22
CA ILE A 78 -24.14 -14.64 -10.65
C ILE A 78 -25.47 -14.27 -11.33
N GLU A 79 -25.68 -12.98 -11.62
CA GLU A 79 -26.88 -12.52 -12.32
C GLU A 79 -26.91 -13.01 -13.78
N ILE A 80 -25.77 -12.96 -14.47
CA ILE A 80 -25.64 -13.47 -15.84
C ILE A 80 -25.88 -14.98 -15.90
N GLU A 81 -25.32 -15.75 -14.96
CA GLU A 81 -25.55 -17.20 -14.90
C GLU A 81 -27.03 -17.54 -14.62
N LYS A 82 -27.70 -16.77 -13.76
CA LYS A 82 -29.15 -16.92 -13.55
C LYS A 82 -29.95 -16.67 -14.81
N GLN A 83 -29.67 -15.56 -15.52
CA GLN A 83 -30.36 -15.24 -16.76
C GLN A 83 -30.09 -16.30 -17.83
N ALA A 84 -28.85 -16.77 -17.97
CA ALA A 84 -28.51 -17.82 -18.92
C ALA A 84 -29.22 -19.15 -18.61
N ALA A 85 -29.32 -19.53 -17.34
CA ALA A 85 -30.05 -20.72 -16.91
C ALA A 85 -31.57 -20.60 -17.18
N GLU A 86 -32.14 -19.41 -16.97
CA GLU A 86 -33.55 -19.15 -17.21
C GLU A 86 -33.90 -19.13 -18.71
N LEU A 87 -33.04 -18.53 -19.55
CA LEU A 87 -33.16 -18.60 -21.00
C LEU A 87 -33.05 -20.05 -21.50
N ALA A 88 -32.07 -20.83 -21.00
CA ALA A 88 -31.92 -22.23 -21.39
C ALA A 88 -33.13 -23.08 -20.96
N ALA A 89 -33.71 -22.83 -19.80
CA ALA A 89 -34.91 -23.51 -19.33
C ALA A 89 -36.13 -23.16 -20.20
N GLN A 90 -36.32 -21.89 -20.58
CA GLN A 90 -37.38 -21.46 -21.50
C GLN A 90 -37.22 -22.07 -22.89
N GLN A 91 -36.00 -22.10 -23.44
CA GLN A 91 -35.72 -22.70 -24.74
C GLN A 91 -35.99 -24.20 -24.75
N ASN A 92 -35.61 -24.91 -23.69
CA ASN A 92 -35.91 -26.33 -23.53
C ASN A 92 -37.41 -26.60 -23.40
N ALA A 93 -38.15 -25.77 -22.66
CA ALA A 93 -39.61 -25.89 -22.55
C ALA A 93 -40.31 -25.60 -23.89
N TYR A 94 -39.86 -24.58 -24.62
CA TYR A 94 -40.39 -24.24 -25.95
C TYR A 94 -40.15 -25.37 -26.97
N ASN A 95 -38.92 -25.91 -27.01
CA ASN A 95 -38.57 -27.03 -27.90
C ASN A 95 -39.35 -28.31 -27.57
N LYS A 96 -39.66 -28.55 -26.29
CA LYS A 96 -40.47 -29.71 -25.88
C LYS A 96 -41.92 -29.59 -26.36
N ASN A 97 -42.52 -28.40 -26.23
CA ASN A 97 -43.90 -28.13 -26.65
C ASN A 97 -44.09 -28.04 -28.18
N THR A 98 -43.01 -27.97 -28.97
CA THR A 98 -43.07 -27.93 -30.44
C THR A 98 -42.75 -29.28 -31.09
N GLN A 99 -42.40 -30.31 -30.29
CA GLN A 99 -42.18 -31.68 -30.76
C GLN A 99 -43.32 -32.66 -30.39
N ASP A 100 -44.34 -32.21 -29.67
CA ASP A 100 -45.63 -32.90 -29.44
C ASP A 100 -46.70 -32.37 -30.42
#